data_AF-A0A1H1PYR0-F1
#
_entry.id   AF-A0A1H1PYR0-F1
#
_cell.length_a   1.000
_cell.length_b   1.000
_cell.length_c   1.000
_cell.angle_alpha   90.00
_cell.angle_beta   90.00
_cell.angle_gamma   90.00
#
_symmetry.space_group_name_H-M   'P 1'
#
loop_
_entity.id
_entity.type
_entity.pdbx_description
1 polymer ?
#
loop_
_entity_poly.entity_id
_entity_poly.type
_entity_poly.pdbx_seq_one_letter_code
_entity_poly.pdbx_strand_id
1 'polypeptide(L)'
;MIIDLARVIIDFGLVILIWMVQLTVYPSFKHYSRDGLLQWHSRYTKNIAIIVMPLMFGQLIIYFYQVFVSQNLFSILGLTIVILLWVSTFVQFVPLHQQINGNQHTYKTLVQLIMRNWIRTILWSALFLWSLIEALQL
;
A
#
# COMPACT_ATOMS: atom_id res chain seq x y z
N MET A 1 14.33 5.38 -19.22
CA MET A 1 14.27 3.94 -19.56
C MET A 1 14.48 3.03 -18.34
N ILE A 2 15.67 2.95 -17.72
CA ILE A 2 15.88 2.05 -16.56
C ILE A 2 15.04 2.46 -15.35
N ILE A 3 15.00 3.76 -15.04
CA ILE A 3 14.22 4.28 -13.91
C ILE A 3 12.70 4.08 -14.10
N ASP A 4 12.21 4.22 -15.33
CA ASP A 4 10.79 4.05 -15.66
C ASP A 4 10.40 2.57 -15.56
N LEU A 5 11.26 1.66 -16.01
CA LEU A 5 11.05 0.22 -15.84
C LEU A 5 11.03 -0.15 -14.34
N ALA A 6 11.97 0.37 -13.55
CA ALA A 6 12.00 0.16 -12.11
C ALA A 6 10.73 0.69 -11.42
N ARG A 7 10.25 1.88 -11.83
CA ARG A 7 8.98 2.46 -11.37
C ARG A 7 7.80 1.52 -11.62
N VAL A 8 7.62 1.08 -12.87
CA VAL A 8 6.52 0.19 -13.27
C VAL A 8 6.57 -1.14 -12.53
N ILE A 9 7.75 -1.74 -12.36
CA ILE A 9 7.91 -3.00 -11.61
C ILE A 9 7.50 -2.84 -10.14
N ILE A 10 7.94 -1.75 -9.49
CA ILE A 10 7.59 -1.48 -8.09
C ILE A 10 6.09 -1.21 -7.95
N ASP A 11 5.52 -0.37 -8.83
CA ASP A 11 4.09 -0.05 -8.82
C ASP A 11 3.26 -1.33 -9.01
N PHE A 12 3.65 -2.19 -9.95
CA PHE A 12 2.98 -3.48 -10.18
C PHE A 12 3.07 -4.41 -8.97
N GLY A 13 4.25 -4.50 -8.35
CA GLY A 13 4.43 -5.27 -7.12
C GLY A 13 3.51 -4.79 -6.00
N LEU A 14 3.35 -3.47 -5.85
CA LEU A 14 2.43 -2.88 -4.87
C LEU A 14 0.96 -3.11 -5.23
N VAL A 15 0.59 -3.13 -6.51
CA VAL A 15 -0.75 -3.52 -6.97
C VAL A 15 -1.05 -4.97 -6.57
N ILE A 16 -0.16 -5.91 -6.86
CA ILE A 16 -0.36 -7.32 -6.46
C ILE A 16 -0.53 -7.42 -4.94
N LEU A 17 0.37 -6.79 -4.19
CA LEU A 17 0.33 -6.82 -2.73
C LEU A 17 -0.97 -6.23 -2.18
N ILE A 18 -1.41 -5.07 -2.67
CA ILE A 18 -2.61 -4.43 -2.12
C ILE A 18 -3.87 -5.22 -2.44
N TRP A 19 -3.96 -5.82 -3.62
CA TRP A 19 -5.08 -6.69 -3.98
C TRP A 19 -5.10 -7.98 -3.15
N MET A 20 -3.94 -8.59 -2.89
CA MET A 20 -3.87 -9.71 -1.94
C MET A 20 -4.35 -9.27 -0.55
N VAL A 21 -3.87 -8.14 -0.05
CA VAL A 21 -4.31 -7.63 1.27
C VAL A 21 -5.82 -7.36 1.30
N GLN A 22 -6.36 -6.78 0.23
CA GLN A 22 -7.76 -6.39 0.13
C GLN A 22 -8.71 -7.58 0.04
N LEU A 23 -8.38 -8.58 -0.78
CA LEU A 23 -9.30 -9.69 -1.09
C LEU A 23 -9.08 -10.90 -0.20
N THR A 24 -7.86 -11.13 0.29
CA THR A 24 -7.55 -12.33 1.08
C THR A 24 -7.27 -11.97 2.52
N VAL A 25 -6.31 -11.07 2.77
CA VAL A 25 -5.79 -10.89 4.12
C VAL A 25 -6.80 -10.21 5.05
N TYR A 26 -7.28 -9.00 4.74
CA TYR A 26 -8.22 -8.30 5.62
C TYR A 26 -9.56 -9.03 5.76
N PRO A 27 -10.15 -9.63 4.71
CA PRO A 27 -11.34 -10.46 4.86
C PRO A 27 -11.12 -11.65 5.80
N SER A 28 -9.94 -12.29 5.76
CA SER A 28 -9.62 -13.43 6.62
C SER A 28 -9.69 -13.10 8.12
N PHE A 29 -9.43 -11.84 8.51
CA PHE A 29 -9.42 -11.44 9.93
C PHE A 29 -10.76 -11.71 10.63
N LYS A 30 -11.86 -11.67 9.88
CA LYS A 30 -13.21 -11.93 10.38
C LYS A 30 -13.50 -13.40 10.69
N HIS A 31 -12.63 -14.32 10.27
CA HIS A 31 -12.79 -15.76 10.44
C HIS A 31 -11.96 -16.33 11.60
N TYR A 32 -11.11 -15.52 12.23
CA TYR A 32 -10.33 -15.93 13.39
C TYR A 32 -11.10 -15.69 14.69
N SER A 33 -10.87 -16.55 15.68
CA SER A 33 -11.15 -16.20 17.07
C SER A 33 -10.29 -14.99 17.48
N ARG A 34 -10.68 -14.28 18.53
CA ARG A 34 -9.94 -13.10 19.01
C ARG A 34 -8.47 -13.43 19.30
N ASP A 35 -8.21 -14.49 20.06
CA ASP A 35 -6.85 -14.90 20.42
C ASP A 35 -6.08 -15.44 19.21
N GLY A 36 -6.76 -16.16 18.30
CA GLY A 36 -6.17 -16.64 17.06
C GLY A 36 -5.71 -15.48 16.17
N LEU A 37 -6.52 -14.41 16.07
CA LEU A 37 -6.17 -13.22 15.31
C LEU A 37 -4.95 -12.52 15.88
N LEU A 38 -4.86 -12.36 17.21
CA LEU A 38 -3.70 -11.72 17.86
C LEU A 38 -2.39 -12.44 17.53
N GLN A 39 -2.37 -13.77 17.68
CA GLN A 39 -1.20 -14.59 17.42
C GLN A 39 -0.78 -14.51 15.94
N TRP A 40 -1.74 -14.70 15.04
CA TRP A 40 -1.49 -14.68 13.60
C TRP A 40 -1.07 -13.29 13.13
N HIS A 41 -1.76 -12.23 13.57
CA HIS A 41 -1.54 -10.85 13.15
C HIS A 41 -0.16 -10.32 13.55
N SER A 42 0.32 -10.65 14.76
CA SER A 42 1.65 -10.26 15.23
C SER A 42 2.77 -10.81 14.33
N ARG A 43 2.63 -12.06 13.86
CA ARG A 43 3.55 -12.65 12.89
C ARG A 43 3.37 -12.05 11.49
N TYR A 44 2.13 -11.95 11.03
CA TYR A 44 1.80 -11.43 9.71
C TYR A 44 2.33 -10.01 9.49
N THR A 45 2.07 -9.08 10.42
CA THR A 45 2.48 -7.67 10.31
C THR A 45 3.99 -7.52 10.20
N LYS A 46 4.77 -8.30 10.95
CA LYS A 46 6.24 -8.33 10.84
C LYS A 46 6.70 -8.85 9.47
N ASN A 47 6.12 -9.96 9.03
CA ASN A 47 6.51 -10.61 7.78
C ASN A 47 6.15 -9.76 6.55
N ILE A 48 4.94 -9.17 6.52
CA ILE A 48 4.55 -8.32 5.40
C ILE A 48 5.34 -7.02 5.39
N ALA A 49 5.75 -6.48 6.55
CA ALA A 49 6.61 -5.29 6.63
C ALA A 49 7.93 -5.47 5.86
N ILE A 50 8.55 -6.66 5.94
CA ILE A 50 9.79 -6.98 5.22
C ILE A 50 9.61 -6.86 3.70
N ILE A 51 8.41 -7.11 3.19
CA ILE A 51 8.10 -7.07 1.75
C ILE A 51 7.63 -5.68 1.34
N VAL A 52 6.67 -5.12 2.07
CA VAL A 52 6.01 -3.86 1.67
C VAL A 52 6.89 -2.65 1.89
N MET A 53 7.71 -2.61 2.94
CA MET A 53 8.51 -1.43 3.27
C MET A 53 9.58 -1.13 2.20
N PRO A 54 10.39 -2.10 1.73
CA PRO A 54 11.32 -1.84 0.62
C PRO A 54 10.63 -1.34 -0.65
N LEU A 55 9.47 -1.90 -1.00
CA LEU A 55 8.72 -1.48 -2.18
C LEU A 55 8.15 -0.07 -2.02
N MET A 56 7.54 0.26 -0.88
CA MET A 56 6.99 1.59 -0.64
C MET A 56 8.08 2.67 -0.55
N PHE A 57 9.23 2.37 0.06
CA PHE A 57 10.36 3.29 0.09
C PHE A 57 10.99 3.45 -1.29
N GLY A 58 11.17 2.35 -2.03
CA GLY A 58 11.65 2.39 -3.42
C GLY A 58 10.74 3.24 -4.30
N GLN A 59 9.41 3.05 -4.21
CA GLN A 59 8.42 3.87 -4.91
C GLN A 59 8.62 5.36 -4.57
N LEU A 60 8.71 5.69 -3.29
CA LEU A 60 8.88 7.07 -2.83
C LEU A 60 10.15 7.71 -3.39
N ILE A 61 11.29 7.01 -3.32
CA ILE A 61 12.58 7.49 -3.83
C ILE A 61 12.50 7.72 -5.35
N ILE A 62 11.92 6.79 -6.10
CA ILE A 62 11.81 6.91 -7.56
C ILE A 62 10.95 8.12 -7.94
N TYR A 63 9.78 8.30 -7.33
CA TYR A 63 8.91 9.44 -7.64
C TYR A 63 9.53 10.78 -7.23
N PHE A 64 10.25 10.84 -6.09
CA PHE A 64 11.02 12.03 -5.72
C PHE A 64 12.11 12.35 -6.74
N TYR A 65 12.87 11.34 -7.16
CA TYR A 65 13.92 11.50 -8.16
C TYR A 65 13.34 11.99 -9.49
N GLN A 66 12.20 11.46 -9.93
CA GLN A 66 11.56 11.91 -11.17
C GLN A 66 11.11 13.37 -11.12
N VAL A 67 10.53 13.83 -10.01
CA VAL A 67 10.20 15.25 -9.81
C VAL A 67 11.45 16.12 -9.82
N PHE A 68 12.54 15.67 -9.20
CA PHE A 68 13.81 16.40 -9.17
C PHE A 68 14.42 16.56 -10.56
N VAL A 69 14.33 15.54 -11.41
CA VAL A 69 14.88 15.55 -12.78
C VAL A 69 13.97 16.31 -13.75
N SER A 70 12.66 16.11 -13.68
CA SER A 70 11.69 16.73 -14.59
C SER A 70 10.37 17.00 -13.89
N GLN A 71 10.01 18.28 -13.81
CA GLN A 71 8.74 18.72 -13.25
C GLN A 71 7.69 18.76 -14.34
N ASN A 72 6.90 17.69 -14.45
CA ASN A 72 5.77 17.60 -15.36
C ASN A 72 4.54 17.09 -14.59
N LEU A 73 3.40 17.04 -15.29
CA LEU A 73 2.13 16.67 -14.66
C LEU A 73 2.20 15.28 -14.01
N PHE A 74 2.79 14.29 -14.70
CA PHE A 74 2.94 12.94 -14.19
C PHE A 74 3.83 12.88 -12.95
N SER A 75 5.02 13.49 -13.00
CA SER A 75 5.97 13.39 -11.88
C SER A 75 5.41 14.02 -10.60
N ILE A 76 4.81 15.21 -10.71
CA ILE A 76 4.24 15.95 -9.58
C ILE A 76 3.00 15.24 -9.02
N LEU A 77 2.04 14.89 -9.86
CA LEU A 77 0.80 14.24 -9.40
C LEU A 77 1.08 12.81 -8.92
N GLY A 78 1.97 12.08 -9.60
CA GLY A 78 2.42 10.76 -9.17
C GLY A 78 3.04 10.78 -7.78
N LEU A 79 4.00 11.68 -7.53
CA LEU A 79 4.58 11.85 -6.18
C LEU A 79 3.51 12.24 -5.16
N THR A 80 2.58 13.12 -5.53
CA THR A 80 1.47 13.52 -4.66
C THR A 80 0.61 12.32 -4.24
N ILE A 81 0.25 11.44 -5.20
CA ILE A 81 -0.49 10.20 -4.91
C ILE A 81 0.32 9.30 -3.98
N VAL A 82 1.62 9.12 -4.23
CA VAL A 82 2.50 8.32 -3.36
C VAL A 82 2.54 8.88 -1.94
N ILE A 83 2.66 10.20 -1.77
CA ILE A 83 2.62 10.86 -0.45
C ILE A 83 1.26 10.61 0.22
N LEU A 84 0.16 10.74 -0.49
CA LEU A 84 -1.19 10.46 0.06
C LEU A 84 -1.33 9.01 0.51
N LEU A 85 -0.77 8.05 -0.23
CA LEU A 85 -0.74 6.63 0.13
C LEU A 85 0.11 6.39 1.40
N TRP A 86 1.25 7.05 1.52
CA TRP A 86 2.08 7.04 2.73
C TRP A 86 1.32 7.61 3.93
N VAL A 87 0.78 8.82 3.81
CA VAL A 87 0.00 9.47 4.88
C VAL A 87 -1.19 8.60 5.29
N SER A 88 -1.95 8.06 4.33
CA SER A 88 -3.04 7.11 4.61
C SER A 88 -2.56 5.91 5.42
N THR A 89 -1.41 5.32 5.05
CA THR A 89 -0.82 4.16 5.73
C THR A 89 -0.51 4.48 7.20
N PHE A 90 0.22 5.56 7.47
CA PHE A 90 0.65 5.90 8.84
C PHE A 90 -0.47 6.46 9.71
N VAL A 91 -1.38 7.27 9.13
CA VAL A 91 -2.44 7.93 9.90
C VAL A 91 -3.64 7.02 10.10
N GLN A 92 -3.94 6.12 9.16
CA GLN A 92 -5.15 5.29 9.22
C GLN A 92 -4.86 3.84 9.55
N PHE A 93 -3.90 3.20 8.87
CA PHE A 93 -3.70 1.76 8.99
C PHE A 93 -2.85 1.37 10.18
N VAL A 94 -1.77 2.11 10.46
CA VAL A 94 -0.93 1.85 11.64
C VAL A 94 -1.75 1.87 12.94
N PRO A 95 -2.62 2.87 13.22
CA PRO A 95 -3.45 2.85 14.43
C PRO A 95 -4.45 1.69 14.47
N LEU A 96 -5.04 1.31 13.33
CA LEU A 96 -5.97 0.17 13.28
C LEU A 96 -5.24 -1.17 13.57
N HIS A 97 -4.03 -1.34 13.05
CA HIS A 97 -3.20 -2.50 13.36
C HIS A 97 -2.73 -2.51 14.82
N GLN A 98 -2.47 -1.34 15.41
CA GLN A 98 -2.15 -1.21 16.84
C GLN A 98 -3.33 -1.60 17.72
N GLN A 99 -4.58 -1.29 17.34
CA GLN A 99 -5.77 -1.78 18.06
C GLN A 99 -5.85 -3.30 18.06
N ILE A 100 -5.48 -3.96 16.95
CA ILE A 100 -5.41 -5.42 16.90
C ILE A 100 -4.33 -5.90 17.86
N ASN A 101 -3.09 -5.41 17.73
CA ASN A 101 -1.96 -5.82 18.58
C ASN A 101 -2.19 -5.58 20.08
N GLY A 102 -2.87 -4.50 20.45
CA GLY A 102 -3.22 -4.17 21.83
C GLY A 102 -4.45 -4.91 22.36
N ASN A 103 -5.01 -5.85 21.61
CA ASN A 103 -6.25 -6.57 21.94
C ASN A 103 -7.46 -5.65 22.19
N GLN A 104 -7.52 -4.51 21.51
CA GLN A 104 -8.61 -3.52 21.60
C GLN A 104 -9.50 -3.51 20.34
N HIS A 105 -9.21 -4.35 19.36
CA HIS A 105 -9.96 -4.41 18.11
C HIS A 105 -11.39 -4.89 18.33
N THR A 106 -12.29 -4.36 17.51
CA THR A 106 -13.69 -4.78 17.42
C THR A 106 -13.99 -5.23 15.99
N TYR A 107 -15.17 -5.81 15.76
CA TYR A 107 -15.64 -6.08 14.40
C TYR A 107 -15.61 -4.82 13.51
N LYS A 108 -15.91 -3.65 14.09
CA LYS A 108 -15.82 -2.35 13.39
C LYS A 108 -14.39 -2.04 12.94
N THR A 109 -13.38 -2.32 13.76
CA THR A 109 -11.96 -2.17 13.39
C THR A 109 -11.62 -3.00 12.15
N LEU A 110 -12.10 -4.25 12.08
CA LEU A 110 -11.85 -5.14 10.95
C LEU A 110 -12.55 -4.66 9.67
N VAL A 111 -13.80 -4.20 9.78
CA VAL A 111 -14.53 -3.61 8.64
C VAL A 111 -13.85 -2.33 8.14
N GLN A 112 -13.35 -1.49 9.05
CA GLN A 112 -12.63 -0.27 8.69
C GLN A 112 -11.35 -0.55 7.90
N LEU A 113 -10.59 -1.61 8.24
CA LEU A 113 -9.42 -2.02 7.46
C LEU A 113 -9.80 -2.34 6.01
N ILE A 114 -10.86 -3.12 5.79
CA ILE A 114 -11.34 -3.48 4.44
C ILE A 114 -11.82 -2.23 3.69
N MET A 115 -12.65 -1.42 4.32
CA MET A 115 -13.31 -0.28 3.64
C MET A 115 -12.32 0.82 3.28
N ARG A 116 -11.41 1.17 4.20
CA ARG A 116 -10.41 2.20 3.93
C ARG A 116 -9.39 1.73 2.89
N ASN A 117 -9.11 0.43 2.82
CA ASN A 117 -8.07 -0.08 1.93
C ASN A 117 -8.51 -0.18 0.47
N TRP A 118 -9.82 -0.15 0.19
CA TRP A 118 -10.31 0.05 -1.18
C TRP A 118 -9.77 1.34 -1.81
N ILE A 119 -9.69 2.44 -1.05
CA ILE A 119 -9.12 3.70 -1.56
C ILE A 119 -7.67 3.50 -2.00
N ARG A 120 -6.86 2.84 -1.17
CA ARG A 120 -5.46 2.52 -1.50
C ARG A 120 -5.35 1.56 -2.69
N THR A 121 -6.25 0.58 -2.77
CA THR A 121 -6.32 -0.40 -3.88
C THR A 121 -6.57 0.31 -5.21
N ILE A 122 -7.54 1.23 -5.24
CA ILE A 122 -7.87 2.03 -6.43
C ILE A 122 -6.70 2.96 -6.77
N LEU A 123 -6.17 3.69 -5.79
CA LEU A 123 -5.08 4.64 -6.00
C LEU A 123 -3.81 3.96 -6.54
N TRP A 124 -3.35 2.85 -5.96
CA TRP A 124 -2.19 2.13 -6.48
C TRP A 124 -2.46 1.52 -7.85
N SER A 125 -3.67 1.01 -8.12
CA SER A 125 -4.02 0.47 -9.44
C SER A 125 -4.02 1.57 -10.51
N ALA A 126 -4.61 2.73 -10.22
CA ALA A 126 -4.62 3.87 -11.13
C ALA A 126 -3.21 4.43 -11.36
N LEU A 127 -2.40 4.54 -10.30
CA LEU A 127 -1.02 5.00 -10.40
C LEU A 127 -0.18 4.07 -11.26
N PHE A 128 -0.30 2.75 -11.06
CA PHE A 128 0.38 1.75 -11.89
C PHE A 128 -0.03 1.87 -13.36
N LEU A 129 -1.32 1.97 -13.67
CA LEU A 129 -1.79 2.11 -15.05
C LEU A 129 -1.23 3.37 -15.72
N TRP A 130 -1.23 4.51 -15.01
CA TRP A 130 -0.64 5.74 -15.54
C TRP A 130 0.88 5.60 -15.71
N SER A 131 1.56 5.03 -14.71
CA SER A 131 3.01 4.74 -14.75
C SER A 131 3.40 3.86 -15.94
N LEU A 132 2.57 2.87 -16.27
CA LEU A 132 2.72 1.98 -17.42
C LEU A 132 2.53 2.71 -18.75
N ILE A 133 1.46 3.51 -18.88
CA ILE A 133 1.18 4.31 -20.09
C ILE A 133 2.35 5.26 -20.38
N GLU A 134 2.81 5.99 -19.37
CA GLU A 134 3.96 6.91 -19.49
C GLU A 134 5.26 6.19 -19.84
N ALA A 135 5.50 5.00 -19.29
CA ALA A 135 6.68 4.21 -19.63
C ALA A 135 6.65 3.67 -21.07
N LEU A 136 5.46 3.42 -21.61
CA LEU A 136 5.24 2.94 -22.98
C LEU A 136 5.12 4.08 -24.00
N GLN A 137 5.10 5.35 -23.56
CA GLN A 137 4.87 6.53 -24.40
C GLN A 137 3.54 6.47 -25.20
N LEU A 138 2.51 5.86 -24.59
CA LEU A 138 1.14 5.80 -25.12
C LEU A 138 0.34 7.03 -24.69
#